data_AF-A0A0L9V6N3-F1
#
_entry.id   AF-A0A0L9V6N3-F1
#
_cell.length_a   1.000
_cell.length_b   1.000
_cell.length_c   1.000
_cell.angle_alpha   90.00
_cell.angle_beta   90.00
_cell.angle_gamma   90.00
#
_symmetry.space_group_name_H-M   'P 1'
#
loop_
_entity.id
_entity.type
_entity.pdbx_description
1 polymer ?
#
loop_
_entity_poly.entity_id
_entity_poly.type
_entity_poly.pdbx_seq_one_letter_code
_entity_poly.pdbx_strand_id
1 'polypeptide(L)' 'MEKVMNILKPKPNPQQLLRDWQRRLRQECRNIERQIRDIQREEKSVQKAIREAAKRNDMGSAK' A
#
# COMPACT_ATOMS: atom_id res chain seq x y z
N MET A 1 -3.86 34.18 -7.79
CA MET A 1 -5.00 33.63 -7.03
C MET A 1 -4.60 32.98 -5.70
N GLU A 2 -3.52 32.19 -5.63
CA GLU A 2 -3.04 31.54 -4.39
C GLU A 2 -2.86 32.49 -3.20
N LYS A 3 -2.24 33.66 -3.40
CA LYS A 3 -2.02 34.64 -2.33
C LYS A 3 -3.33 35.16 -1.72
N VAL A 4 -4.39 35.27 -2.51
CA VAL A 4 -5.72 35.74 -2.04
C VAL A 4 -6.44 34.60 -1.30
N MET A 5 -6.24 33.36 -1.75
CA MET A 5 -6.83 32.15 -1.17
C MET A 5 -6.25 31.83 0.24
N ASN A 6 -4.98 32.15 0.47
CA ASN A 6 -4.32 32.04 1.78
C ASN A 6 -4.73 33.14 2.79
N ILE A 7 -5.32 34.24 2.33
CA ILE A 7 -5.85 35.30 3.22
C ILE A 7 -7.26 34.93 3.71
N LEU A 8 -8.03 34.22 2.89
CA LEU A 8 -9.42 33.84 3.19
C LEU A 8 -9.54 32.52 3.98
N LYS A 9 -8.52 31.65 3.95
CA LYS A 9 -8.51 30.42 4.76
C LYS A 9 -7.67 30.65 6.02
N PRO A 10 -8.27 30.56 7.22
CA PRO A 10 -7.50 30.63 8.46
C PRO A 10 -6.43 29.53 8.42
N LYS A 11 -5.20 29.87 8.81
CA LYS A 11 -4.12 28.88 8.95
C LYS A 11 -4.64 27.72 9.81
N PRO A 12 -4.46 26.46 9.38
CA PRO A 12 -4.97 25.33 10.13
C PRO A 12 -4.39 25.37 11.54
N ASN A 13 -5.27 25.26 12.53
CA ASN A 13 -4.87 25.21 13.94
C ASN A 13 -3.86 24.06 14.12
N PRO A 14 -2.78 24.22 14.89
CA PRO A 14 -1.82 23.14 15.18
C PRO A 14 -2.46 21.79 15.53
N GLN A 15 -3.61 21.80 16.21
CA GLN A 15 -4.38 20.59 16.52
C GLN A 15 -4.97 19.90 15.27
N GLN A 16 -5.39 20.68 14.27
CA GLN A 16 -5.89 20.14 12.99
C GLN A 16 -4.73 19.53 12.18
N LEU A 17 -3.58 20.20 12.12
CA LEU A 17 -2.38 19.67 11.47
C LEU A 17 -1.95 18.33 12.08
N LEU A 18 -1.94 18.25 13.42
CA LEU A 18 -1.62 17.01 14.13
C LEU A 18 -2.60 15.88 13.77
N ARG A 19 -3.91 16.16 13.75
CA ARG A 19 -4.94 15.18 13.37
C ARG A 19 -4.75 14.70 11.93
N ASP A 20 -4.44 15.60 11.00
CA ASP A 20 -4.21 15.27 9.59
C ASP A 20 -2.96 14.42 9.42
N TRP A 21 -1.86 14.75 10.11
CA TRP A 21 -0.65 13.93 10.08
C TRP A 21 -0.88 12.54 10.67
N GLN A 22 -1.55 12.44 11.82
CA GLN A 22 -1.92 11.16 12.41
C GLN A 22 -2.85 10.35 11.49
N ARG A 23 -3.78 11.00 10.78
CA ARG A 23 -4.66 10.35 9.82
C ARG A 23 -3.88 9.81 8.63
N ARG A 24 -2.97 10.61 8.07
CA ARG A 24 -2.09 10.22 6.96
C ARG A 24 -1.21 9.04 7.36
N LEU A 25 -0.54 9.11 8.51
CA LEU A 25 0.28 8.01 9.02
C LEU A 25 -0.52 6.70 9.15
N ARG A 26 -1.71 6.76 9.75
CA ARG A 26 -2.59 5.59 9.85
C ARG A 26 -3.04 5.05 8.49
N GLN A 27 -3.24 5.94 7.51
CA GLN A 27 -3.59 5.51 6.17
C GLN A 27 -2.42 4.79 5.49
N GLU A 28 -1.21 5.35 5.58
CA GLU A 28 -0.02 4.72 5.02
C GLU A 28 0.28 3.36 5.68
N CYS A 29 0.16 3.24 7.00
CA CYS A 29 0.30 1.95 7.68
C CYS A 29 -0.70 0.91 7.12
N ARG A 30 -1.98 1.28 6.98
CA ARG A 30 -3.00 0.37 6.41
C ARG A 30 -2.75 0.02 4.95
N ASN A 31 -2.20 0.96 4.17
CA ASN A 31 -1.86 0.72 2.77
C ASN A 31 -0.70 -0.29 2.66
N ILE A 32 0.35 -0.10 3.46
CA ILE A 32 1.50 -1.03 3.53
C ILE A 32 1.03 -2.42 3.96
N GLU A 33 0.23 -2.53 5.02
CA GLU A 33 -0.31 -3.83 5.47
C GLU A 33 -1.14 -4.53 4.40
N ARG A 34 -1.91 -3.77 3.62
CA ARG A 34 -2.68 -4.32 2.49
C ARG A 34 -1.76 -4.83 1.40
N GLN A 35 -0.77 -4.05 1.00
CA GLN A 35 0.22 -4.44 0.00
C GLN A 35 0.97 -5.72 0.42
N ILE A 36 1.39 -5.81 1.68
CA ILE A 36 2.03 -7.02 2.23
C ILE A 36 1.08 -8.22 2.11
N ARG A 37 -0.20 -8.06 2.47
CA ARG A 37 -1.19 -9.15 2.37
C ARG A 37 -1.47 -9.57 0.93
N ASP A 38 -1.40 -8.65 -0.02
CA ASP A 38 -1.61 -8.95 -1.43
C ASP A 38 -0.39 -9.69 -2.00
N ILE A 39 0.83 -9.23 -1.67
CA ILE A 39 2.09 -9.91 -2.03
C ILE A 39 2.12 -11.32 -1.46
N GLN A 40 1.82 -11.52 -0.18
CA GLN A 40 1.82 -12.85 0.44
C GLN A 40 0.79 -13.81 -0.18
N ARG A 41 -0.33 -13.28 -0.70
CA ARG A 41 -1.31 -14.10 -1.43
C ARG A 41 -0.77 -14.51 -2.79
N GLU A 42 -0.15 -13.58 -3.51
CA GLU A 42 0.48 -13.86 -4.79
C GLU A 42 1.62 -14.86 -4.65
N GLU A 43 2.48 -14.70 -3.64
CA GLU A 43 3.57 -15.65 -3.33
C GLU A 43 3.05 -17.08 -3.14
N LYS A 44 1.93 -17.26 -2.42
CA LYS A 44 1.30 -18.58 -2.25
C LYS A 44 0.79 -19.15 -3.57
N SER A 45 0.21 -18.30 -4.43
CA SER A 45 -0.26 -18.69 -5.76
C SER A 45 0.90 -19.16 -6.65
N VAL A 46 1.96 -18.36 -6.73
CA VAL A 46 3.19 -18.67 -7.47
C VAL A 46 3.84 -19.95 -6.94
N GLN A 47 3.96 -20.10 -5.62
CA GLN A 47 4.51 -21.32 -5.02
C GLN A 47 3.70 -22.56 -5.39
N LYS A 48 2.37 -22.46 -5.43
CA LYS A 48 1.50 -23.55 -5.89
C LYS A 48 1.73 -23.85 -7.37
N ALA A 49 1.79 -22.83 -8.22
CA ALA A 49 2.03 -22.97 -9.66
C ALA A 49 3.38 -23.66 -9.96
N ILE A 50 4.44 -23.26 -9.27
CA ILE A 50 5.77 -23.89 -9.39
C ILE A 50 5.71 -25.38 -9.00
N ARG A 51 5.06 -25.70 -7.88
CA ARG A 51 4.89 -27.11 -7.45
C ARG A 51 4.10 -27.93 -8.47
N GLU A 52 3.07 -27.36 -9.09
CA GLU A 52 2.27 -28.03 -10.11
C GLU A 52 3.01 -28.20 -11.44
N ALA A 53 3.84 -27.23 -11.84
CA ALA A 53 4.72 -27.34 -13.00
C ALA A 53 5.78 -28.44 -12.78
N ALA A 54 6.42 -28.45 -11.61
CA ALA A 54 7.39 -29.48 -11.24
C ALA A 54 6.77 -30.89 -11.23
N LYS A 55 5.55 -31.06 -10.69
CA LYS A 55 4.82 -32.35 -10.72
C LYS A 55 4.53 -32.83 -12.15
N ARG A 56 4.37 -31.92 -13.10
CA ARG A 56 4.14 -32.22 -14.52
C ARG A 56 5.44 -32.43 -15.30
N ASN A 57 6.60 -32.43 -14.63
CA ASN A 57 7.93 -32.43 -15.24
C ASN A 57 8.16 -31.28 -16.24
N ASP A 58 7.36 -30.21 -16.15
CA ASP A 58 7.56 -28.99 -16.92
C ASP A 58 8.57 -28.09 -16.18
N MET A 59 9.84 -28.45 -16.34
CA MET A 59 10.95 -27.75 -15.70
C MET A 59 11.24 -26.38 -16.32
N GLY A 60 10.64 -26.07 -17.48
CA GLY A 60 10.73 -24.75 -18.11
C GLY A 60 9.87 -23.73 -17.36
N SER A 61 8.65 -24.11 -16.99
CA SER A 61 7.72 -23.26 -16.24
C SER A 61 7.97 -23.24 -14.72
N ALA A 62 8.79 -24.17 -14.20
CA ALA A 62 9.10 -24.29 -12.77
C ALA A 62 10.38 -23.55 -12.32
N LYS A 63 11.13 -22.95 -13.25
CA LYS A 63 12.34 -22.15 -12.98
C LYS A 63 12.01 -20.67 -12.84
#